data_AF-A0A812USP3-F1
#
_entry.id   AF-A0A812USP3-F1
#
_cell.length_a   1.000
_cell.length_b   1.000
_cell.length_c   1.000
_cell.angle_alpha   90.00
_cell.angle_beta   90.00
_cell.angle_gamma   90.00
#
_symmetry.space_group_name_H-M   'P 1'
#
loop_
_entity.id
_entity.type
_entity.pdbx_description
1 polymer ?
#
loop_
_entity_poly.entity_id
_entity_poly.type
_entity_poly.pdbx_seq_one_letter_code
_entity_poly.pdbx_strand_id
1 'polypeptide(L)'
;MVKRSFEEVAISLIRLGSPKVFVLCILLLLWNESIDFDKDIDLAELFSGSGTLSKEFYYEGKEVVACDLKYGRGMDICQSSGFGTFCSAVLCGRPNSCVWLGVLCSSWVSISRPSTRRSYANPEGFEGYEKVRTANLMAARSAFLCLLAAALGQWWVIEQPRTSLLLQSQRFKWLRDKLQVYRLDLWMALFGSRTPKRSSLWSNSRVISLFFSSRKLQRSLQDPTFKTTKRYVNEKGKQCFEGNRNLTDTGIYTRQFARRAFEVMQLGESVLPKSEFFVGDKKPNQAILLFQAMDDSDNCEDAGLIAVAHYLRGCKALCIPEEWRAVLPKRL
;
A
#
# COMPACT_ATOMS: atom_id res chain seq x y z
N MET A 1 19.57 7.73 -15.31
CA MET A 1 18.17 8.19 -15.23
C MET A 1 18.18 9.55 -14.54
N VAL A 2 17.34 10.53 -14.94
CA VAL A 2 17.34 11.84 -14.27
C VAL A 2 16.72 11.66 -12.89
N LYS A 3 17.49 11.93 -11.82
CA LYS A 3 17.01 11.88 -10.43
C LYS A 3 15.86 12.89 -10.27
N ARG A 4 14.76 12.44 -9.67
CA ARG A 4 13.62 13.32 -9.38
C ARG A 4 14.05 14.30 -8.30
N SER A 5 13.86 15.58 -8.57
CA SER A 5 13.97 16.64 -7.57
C SER A 5 12.81 16.53 -6.56
N PHE A 6 13.02 16.99 -5.33
CA PHE A 6 11.96 16.94 -4.31
C PHE A 6 10.78 17.85 -4.69
N GLU A 7 11.03 18.89 -5.48
CA GLU A 7 10.02 19.79 -6.03
C GLU A 7 9.09 19.07 -7.00
N GLU A 8 9.62 18.20 -7.88
CA GLU A 8 8.81 17.40 -8.80
C GLU A 8 7.89 16.43 -8.04
N VAL A 9 8.39 15.82 -6.96
CA VAL A 9 7.60 14.93 -6.10
C VAL A 9 6.49 15.72 -5.41
N ALA A 10 6.81 16.88 -4.83
CA ALA A 10 5.83 17.74 -4.16
C ALA A 10 4.75 18.22 -5.13
N ILE A 11 5.12 18.75 -6.30
CA ILE A 11 4.17 19.21 -7.34
C ILE A 11 3.23 18.07 -7.73
N SER A 12 3.77 16.86 -7.94
CA SER A 12 2.97 15.69 -8.34
C SER A 12 1.96 15.30 -7.26
N LEU A 13 2.37 15.26 -5.98
CA LEU A 13 1.47 14.99 -4.86
C LEU A 13 0.37 16.05 -4.73
N ILE A 14 0.73 17.34 -4.85
CA ILE A 14 -0.23 18.45 -4.77
C ILE A 14 -1.28 18.34 -5.89
N ARG A 15 -0.84 18.05 -7.13
CA ARG A 15 -1.74 17.87 -8.28
C ARG A 15 -2.69 16.69 -8.13
N LEU A 16 -2.26 15.62 -7.45
CA LEU A 16 -3.13 14.50 -7.11
C LEU A 16 -4.08 14.80 -5.93
N GLY A 17 -4.05 16.02 -5.39
CA GLY A 17 -4.90 16.45 -4.28
C GLY A 17 -4.48 15.84 -2.94
N SER A 18 -3.17 15.59 -2.75
CA SER A 18 -2.62 15.19 -1.47
C SER A 18 -2.90 16.26 -0.39
N PRO A 19 -3.17 15.87 0.86
CA PRO A 19 -3.15 16.78 2.00
C PRO A 19 -1.76 17.40 2.20
N LYS A 20 -1.72 18.65 2.67
CA LYS A 20 -0.48 19.41 2.88
C LYS A 20 0.47 18.73 3.85
N VAL A 21 -0.07 18.16 4.94
CA VAL A 21 0.72 17.43 5.93
C VAL A 21 1.43 16.20 5.34
N PHE A 22 0.81 15.50 4.38
CA PHE A 22 1.47 14.38 3.71
C PHE A 22 2.61 14.85 2.80
N VAL A 23 2.39 15.93 2.04
CA VAL A 23 3.45 16.55 1.21
C VAL A 23 4.63 16.95 2.10
N LEU A 24 4.35 17.53 3.27
CA LEU A 24 5.37 17.88 4.25
C LEU A 24 6.15 16.65 4.74
N CYS A 25 5.48 15.54 5.10
CA CYS A 25 6.18 14.32 5.49
C CYS A 25 7.16 13.83 4.41
N ILE A 26 6.76 13.87 3.13
CA ILE A 26 7.60 13.43 2.02
C ILE A 26 8.77 14.38 1.79
N LEU A 27 8.55 15.69 1.86
CA LEU A 27 9.64 16.68 1.79
C LEU A 27 10.66 16.49 2.92
N LEU A 28 10.20 16.31 4.16
CA LEU A 28 11.09 16.05 5.30
C LEU A 28 11.91 14.77 5.14
N LEU A 29 11.36 13.73 4.50
CA LEU A 29 12.12 12.52 4.14
C LEU A 29 13.17 12.82 3.08
N LEU A 30 12.80 13.52 2.01
CA LEU A 30 13.70 13.85 0.90
C LEU A 30 14.83 14.82 1.29
N TRP A 31 14.62 15.63 2.32
CA TRP A 31 15.61 16.52 2.92
C TRP A 31 16.45 15.85 4.03
N ASN A 32 16.23 14.57 4.30
CA ASN A 32 17.01 13.84 5.28
C ASN A 32 18.24 13.22 4.61
N GLU A 33 19.41 13.78 4.90
CA GLU A 33 20.69 13.41 4.27
C GLU A 33 21.18 12.01 4.69
N SER A 34 20.58 11.41 5.73
CA SER A 34 20.91 10.04 6.14
C SER A 34 20.21 8.95 5.32
N ILE A 35 19.29 9.33 4.41
CA ILE A 35 18.54 8.39 3.58
C ILE A 35 19.06 8.45 2.15
N ASP A 36 19.53 7.30 1.67
CA ASP A 36 19.96 7.13 0.29
C ASP A 36 18.75 6.81 -0.62
N PHE A 37 18.42 7.76 -1.49
CA PHE A 37 17.38 7.63 -2.52
C PHE A 37 17.94 7.37 -3.92
N ASP A 38 19.24 7.05 -4.07
CA ASP A 38 19.88 6.80 -5.37
C ASP A 38 19.69 5.37 -5.89
N LYS A 39 18.94 4.55 -5.16
CA LYS A 39 18.57 3.20 -5.59
C LYS A 39 17.48 3.24 -6.65
N ASP A 40 17.60 2.36 -7.64
CA ASP A 40 16.61 2.14 -8.70
C ASP A 40 15.84 0.83 -8.45
N ILE A 41 14.91 0.86 -7.50
CA ILE A 41 14.17 -0.35 -7.08
C ILE A 41 13.11 -0.72 -8.13
N ASP A 42 13.05 -2.01 -8.48
CA ASP A 42 12.04 -2.58 -9.38
C ASP A 42 10.74 -2.96 -8.64
N LEU A 43 10.87 -3.46 -7.41
CA LEU A 43 9.75 -3.88 -6.56
C LEU A 43 9.93 -3.42 -5.10
N ALA A 44 8.95 -2.69 -4.59
CA ALA A 44 8.75 -2.50 -3.16
C ALA A 44 7.63 -3.45 -2.66
N GLU A 45 7.99 -4.54 -1.98
CA GLU A 45 7.03 -5.45 -1.33
C GLU A 45 6.75 -4.96 0.10
N LEU A 46 5.63 -4.26 0.27
CA LEU A 46 5.16 -3.76 1.54
C LEU A 46 4.22 -4.78 2.18
N PHE A 47 4.39 -5.02 3.49
CA PHE A 47 3.76 -6.12 4.21
C PHE A 47 4.19 -7.49 3.66
N SER A 48 5.49 -7.64 3.42
CA SER A 48 6.05 -8.78 2.69
C SER A 48 5.92 -10.12 3.41
N GLY A 49 5.73 -10.13 4.73
CA GLY A 49 5.62 -11.35 5.52
C GLY A 49 6.83 -12.27 5.35
N SER A 50 6.67 -13.33 4.54
CA SER A 50 7.75 -14.27 4.18
C SER A 50 8.67 -13.78 3.06
N GLY A 51 8.37 -12.62 2.45
CA GLY A 51 9.12 -12.02 1.35
C GLY A 51 9.07 -12.85 0.08
N THR A 52 7.97 -13.56 -0.19
CA THR A 52 7.91 -14.50 -1.32
C THR A 52 8.01 -13.76 -2.65
N LEU A 53 7.37 -12.58 -2.79
CA LEU A 53 7.52 -11.79 -4.02
C LEU A 53 8.93 -11.25 -4.14
N SER A 54 9.47 -10.60 -3.10
CA SER A 54 10.83 -10.08 -3.12
C SER A 54 11.87 -11.14 -3.46
N LYS A 55 11.75 -12.36 -2.92
CA LYS A 55 12.67 -13.46 -3.25
C LYS A 55 12.61 -13.86 -4.72
N GLU A 56 11.41 -14.03 -5.28
CA GLU A 56 11.27 -14.41 -6.69
C GLU A 56 11.82 -13.32 -7.62
N PHE A 57 11.56 -12.05 -7.32
CA PHE A 57 12.09 -10.92 -8.09
C PHE A 57 13.62 -10.84 -7.99
N TYR A 58 14.16 -10.99 -6.78
CA TYR A 58 15.60 -11.02 -6.54
C TYR A 58 16.29 -12.15 -7.32
N TYR A 59 15.70 -13.35 -7.35
CA TYR A 59 16.24 -14.48 -8.13
C TYR A 59 16.26 -14.23 -9.64
N GLU A 60 15.40 -13.34 -10.14
CA GLU A 60 15.39 -12.90 -11.53
C GLU A 60 16.28 -11.67 -11.79
N GLY A 61 17.14 -11.31 -10.83
CA GLY A 61 18.10 -10.21 -10.94
C GLY A 61 17.48 -8.83 -10.83
N LYS A 62 16.32 -8.69 -10.16
CA LYS A 62 15.67 -7.41 -9.89
C LYS A 62 16.11 -6.81 -8.57
N GLU A 63 16.15 -5.48 -8.52
CA GLU A 63 16.38 -4.71 -7.30
C GLU A 63 15.08 -4.64 -6.49
N VAL A 64 15.13 -5.06 -5.23
CA VAL A 64 13.93 -5.22 -4.40
C VAL A 64 14.13 -4.62 -3.01
N VAL A 65 13.04 -4.08 -2.46
CA VAL A 65 12.92 -3.78 -1.03
C VAL A 65 11.71 -4.48 -0.45
N ALA A 66 11.87 -5.05 0.73
CA ALA A 66 10.82 -5.72 1.47
C ALA A 66 10.63 -5.01 2.81
N CYS A 67 9.39 -4.66 3.16
CA CYS A 67 9.08 -4.01 4.42
C CYS A 67 8.00 -4.80 5.17
N ASP A 68 8.29 -5.20 6.39
CA ASP A 68 7.33 -5.88 7.27
C ASP A 68 7.72 -5.69 8.74
N LEU A 69 6.73 -5.63 9.63
CA LEU A 69 6.94 -5.60 11.08
C LEU A 69 7.83 -6.76 11.56
N LYS A 70 7.78 -7.91 10.88
CA LYS A 70 8.63 -9.09 11.18
C LYS A 70 10.13 -8.80 11.05
N TYR A 71 10.53 -7.78 10.30
CA TYR A 71 11.93 -7.43 10.12
C TYR A 71 12.43 -6.40 11.14
N GLY A 72 11.53 -5.82 11.94
CA GLY A 72 11.87 -4.95 13.07
C GLY A 72 10.83 -3.87 13.33
N ARG A 73 10.88 -3.28 14.53
CA ARG A 73 9.97 -2.19 14.93
C ARG A 73 10.08 -0.94 14.03
N GLY A 74 11.25 -0.71 13.44
CA GLY A 74 11.46 0.35 12.44
C GLY A 74 10.75 0.11 11.11
N MET A 75 10.07 -1.04 10.95
CA MET A 75 9.22 -1.38 9.81
C MET A 75 7.77 -1.66 10.25
N ASP A 76 7.36 -1.17 11.42
CA ASP A 76 5.95 -1.13 11.80
C ASP A 76 5.28 0.08 11.14
N ILE A 77 4.45 -0.15 10.11
CA ILE A 77 3.73 0.94 9.43
C ILE A 77 2.86 1.78 10.37
N CYS A 78 2.47 1.27 11.54
CA CYS A 78 1.67 2.03 12.52
C CYS A 78 2.51 2.99 13.36
N GLN A 79 3.84 2.84 13.38
CA GLN A 79 4.78 3.78 14.01
C GLN A 79 5.20 4.87 13.03
N SER A 80 5.52 6.07 13.53
CA SER A 80 5.98 7.17 12.67
C SER A 80 7.26 6.81 11.91
N SER A 81 8.20 6.13 12.56
CA SER A 81 9.43 5.64 11.95
C SER A 81 9.15 4.61 10.85
N GLY A 82 8.29 3.63 11.12
CA GLY A 82 7.98 2.60 10.13
C GLY A 82 7.18 3.12 8.95
N PHE A 83 6.28 4.09 9.14
CA PHE A 83 5.67 4.77 7.99
C PHE A 83 6.70 5.56 7.17
N GLY A 84 7.66 6.20 7.82
CA GLY A 84 8.83 6.81 7.15
C GLY A 84 9.59 5.79 6.31
N THR A 85 9.93 4.62 6.87
CA THR A 85 10.60 3.52 6.16
C THR A 85 9.81 3.04 4.95
N PHE A 86 8.49 2.89 5.07
CA PHE A 86 7.62 2.49 3.96
C PHE A 86 7.59 3.57 2.86
N CYS A 87 7.53 4.85 3.24
CA CYS A 87 7.62 5.95 2.26
C CYS A 87 8.98 5.95 1.54
N SER A 88 10.08 5.73 2.27
CA SER A 88 11.41 5.64 1.67
C SER A 88 11.54 4.49 0.67
N ALA A 89 10.98 3.32 1.00
CA ALA A 89 10.92 2.18 0.08
C ALA A 89 10.20 2.52 -1.24
N VAL A 90 9.11 3.30 -1.17
CA VAL A 90 8.39 3.79 -2.34
C VAL A 90 9.18 4.87 -3.10
N LEU A 91 9.83 5.81 -2.39
CA LEU A 91 10.63 6.88 -3.00
C LEU A 91 11.84 6.36 -3.80
N CYS A 92 12.45 5.26 -3.36
CA CYS A 92 13.54 4.56 -4.06
C CYS A 92 13.09 3.80 -5.32
N GLY A 93 11.79 3.74 -5.64
CA GLY A 93 11.34 3.04 -6.84
C GLY A 93 11.53 3.88 -8.10
N ARG A 94 12.12 3.27 -9.14
CA ARG A 94 12.24 3.90 -10.45
C ARG A 94 10.86 4.11 -11.11
N PRO A 95 10.71 4.97 -12.13
CA PRO A 95 9.49 5.03 -12.93
C PRO A 95 9.06 3.65 -13.43
N ASN A 96 7.74 3.40 -13.41
CA ASN A 96 7.13 2.11 -13.77
C ASN A 96 7.56 0.90 -12.90
N SER A 97 8.29 1.11 -11.79
CA SER A 97 8.45 0.06 -10.76
C SER A 97 7.11 -0.24 -10.07
N CYS A 98 7.03 -1.39 -9.41
CA CYS A 98 5.82 -1.80 -8.70
C CYS A 98 5.96 -1.63 -7.19
N VAL A 99 4.90 -1.14 -6.58
CA VAL A 99 4.72 -1.14 -5.14
C VAL A 99 3.62 -2.15 -4.82
N TRP A 100 4.00 -3.29 -4.27
CA TRP A 100 3.06 -4.36 -3.93
C TRP A 100 2.71 -4.29 -2.44
N LEU A 101 1.42 -4.25 -2.10
CA LEU A 101 0.94 -4.14 -0.74
C LEU A 101 0.12 -5.38 -0.34
N GLY A 102 0.68 -6.19 0.55
CA GLY A 102 0.01 -7.30 1.23
C GLY A 102 -0.71 -6.90 2.52
N VAL A 103 -1.48 -5.79 2.51
CA VAL A 103 -2.04 -5.18 3.72
C VAL A 103 -2.77 -6.21 4.61
N LEU A 104 -2.55 -6.17 5.91
CA LEU A 104 -3.11 -7.17 6.84
C LEU A 104 -4.65 -7.21 6.75
N CYS A 105 -5.20 -8.35 6.28
CA CYS A 105 -6.62 -8.50 6.00
C CYS A 105 -7.47 -8.97 7.20
N SER A 106 -6.85 -9.38 8.31
CA SER A 106 -7.51 -10.08 9.42
C SER A 106 -8.65 -9.27 10.06
N SER A 107 -8.58 -7.93 10.07
CA SER A 107 -9.62 -7.04 10.59
C SER A 107 -10.74 -6.72 9.58
N TRP A 108 -10.52 -7.02 8.30
CA TRP A 108 -11.34 -6.52 7.18
C TRP A 108 -12.21 -7.60 6.51
N VAL A 109 -11.89 -8.88 6.68
CA VAL A 109 -12.58 -10.00 6.05
C VAL A 109 -13.90 -10.36 6.72
N SER A 110 -14.79 -11.03 5.98
CA SER A 110 -16.11 -11.46 6.47
C SER A 110 -16.09 -12.18 7.82
N ILE A 111 -15.08 -13.02 8.09
CA ILE A 111 -14.95 -13.79 9.33
C ILE A 111 -14.79 -12.88 10.56
N SER A 112 -14.09 -11.75 10.44
CA SER A 112 -13.81 -10.87 11.57
C SER A 112 -14.86 -9.79 11.79
N ARG A 113 -15.71 -9.51 10.79
CA ARG A 113 -16.75 -8.46 10.83
C ARG A 113 -17.62 -8.48 12.09
N PRO A 114 -18.13 -9.62 12.60
CA PRO A 114 -18.91 -9.62 13.84
C PRO A 114 -18.13 -9.05 15.03
N SER A 115 -16.84 -9.37 15.12
CA SER A 115 -15.96 -8.95 16.23
C SER A 115 -15.38 -7.55 16.06
N THR A 116 -15.30 -7.04 14.84
CA THR A 116 -14.80 -5.67 14.53
C THR A 116 -15.95 -4.68 14.35
N ARG A 117 -17.19 -5.18 14.29
CA ARG A 117 -18.42 -4.43 13.97
C ARG A 117 -18.36 -3.70 12.63
N ARG A 118 -17.49 -4.16 11.72
CA ARG A 118 -17.41 -3.62 10.35
C ARG A 118 -18.58 -4.11 9.51
N SER A 119 -19.13 -3.23 8.69
CA SER A 119 -20.16 -3.51 7.70
C SER A 119 -19.92 -2.67 6.44
N TYR A 120 -20.70 -2.87 5.38
CA TYR A 120 -20.60 -1.98 4.21
C TYR A 120 -21.03 -0.54 4.55
N ALA A 121 -21.98 -0.37 5.47
CA ALA A 121 -22.43 0.94 5.94
C ALA A 121 -21.45 1.59 6.94
N ASN A 122 -20.75 0.77 7.73
CA ASN A 122 -19.68 1.22 8.63
C ASN A 122 -18.39 0.41 8.36
N PRO A 123 -17.63 0.74 7.32
CA PRO A 123 -16.41 0.01 6.97
C PRO A 123 -15.31 0.16 8.01
N GLU A 124 -15.29 1.27 8.76
CA GLU A 124 -14.31 1.55 9.83
C GLU A 124 -14.56 0.74 11.11
N GLY A 125 -15.77 0.20 11.28
CA GLY A 125 -16.11 -0.66 12.41
C GLY A 125 -16.22 0.09 13.73
N PHE A 126 -15.96 -0.59 14.84
CA PHE A 126 -15.97 0.01 16.18
C PHE A 126 -14.56 0.31 16.67
N GLU A 127 -14.17 1.57 16.59
CA GLU A 127 -12.84 2.07 16.97
C GLU A 127 -12.59 2.08 18.48
N GLY A 128 -13.55 1.68 19.31
CA GLY A 128 -13.26 1.37 20.72
C GLY A 128 -12.28 0.19 20.89
N TYR A 129 -12.20 -0.70 19.89
CA TYR A 129 -11.25 -1.81 19.88
C TYR A 129 -9.90 -1.39 19.28
N GLU A 130 -8.81 -1.60 20.01
CA GLU A 130 -7.44 -1.30 19.55
C GLU A 130 -7.12 -1.92 18.20
N LYS A 131 -7.43 -3.22 18.01
CA LYS A 131 -7.25 -3.92 16.73
C LYS A 131 -7.98 -3.26 15.54
N VAL A 132 -9.06 -2.53 15.79
CA VAL A 132 -9.81 -1.81 14.76
C VAL A 132 -9.11 -0.50 14.44
N ARG A 133 -8.71 0.28 15.47
CA ARG A 133 -7.93 1.52 15.28
C ARG A 133 -6.62 1.28 14.54
N THR A 134 -5.85 0.28 14.96
CA THR A 134 -4.58 -0.08 14.31
C THR A 134 -4.80 -0.49 12.85
N ALA A 135 -5.88 -1.23 12.57
CA ALA A 135 -6.21 -1.61 11.19
C ALA A 135 -6.63 -0.39 10.35
N ASN A 136 -7.39 0.56 10.89
CA ASN A 136 -7.79 1.79 10.20
C ASN A 136 -6.57 2.66 9.91
N LEU A 137 -5.68 2.86 10.89
CA LEU A 137 -4.41 3.58 10.72
C LEU A 137 -3.56 2.94 9.61
N MET A 138 -3.40 1.62 9.63
CA MET A 138 -2.68 0.87 8.60
C MET A 138 -3.32 1.06 7.22
N ALA A 139 -4.65 1.01 7.11
CA ALA A 139 -5.37 1.23 5.87
C ALA A 139 -5.18 2.65 5.35
N ALA A 140 -5.28 3.65 6.22
CA ALA A 140 -5.12 5.06 5.88
C ALA A 140 -3.70 5.33 5.34
N ARG A 141 -2.68 4.84 6.05
CA ARG A 141 -1.27 4.92 5.61
C ARG A 141 -1.01 4.16 4.30
N SER A 142 -1.60 2.99 4.12
CA SER A 142 -1.47 2.21 2.87
C SER A 142 -2.03 2.96 1.66
N ALA A 143 -3.13 3.68 1.82
CA ALA A 143 -3.69 4.51 0.75
C ALA A 143 -2.77 5.69 0.38
N PHE A 144 -2.11 6.30 1.37
CA PHE A 144 -1.09 7.33 1.10
C PHE A 144 0.15 6.78 0.38
N LEU A 145 0.57 5.56 0.69
CA LEU A 145 1.65 4.90 -0.06
C LEU A 145 1.26 4.63 -1.52
N CYS A 146 -0.01 4.27 -1.78
CA CYS A 146 -0.53 4.15 -3.14
C CYS A 146 -0.58 5.50 -3.88
N LEU A 147 -0.95 6.58 -3.18
CA LEU A 147 -0.92 7.93 -3.74
C LEU A 147 0.51 8.36 -4.09
N LEU A 148 1.47 8.10 -3.19
CA LEU A 148 2.88 8.38 -3.42
C LEU A 148 3.42 7.59 -4.62
N ALA A 149 3.12 6.29 -4.70
CA ALA A 149 3.49 5.46 -5.85
C ALA A 149 2.94 6.05 -7.16
N ALA A 150 1.66 6.46 -7.18
CA ALA A 150 1.07 7.10 -8.34
C ALA A 150 1.74 8.45 -8.69
N ALA A 151 2.06 9.28 -7.69
CA ALA A 151 2.78 10.55 -7.88
C ALA A 151 4.18 10.34 -8.49
N LEU A 152 4.81 9.21 -8.17
CA LEU A 152 6.11 8.79 -8.69
C LEU A 152 6.00 8.03 -10.01
N GLY A 153 4.84 7.98 -10.68
CA GLY A 153 4.68 7.24 -11.94
C GLY A 153 4.99 5.74 -11.78
N GLN A 154 4.82 5.23 -10.56
CA GLN A 154 4.87 3.81 -10.25
C GLN A 154 3.46 3.27 -10.31
N TRP A 155 3.37 1.96 -10.39
CA TRP A 155 2.11 1.26 -10.25
C TRP A 155 2.08 0.57 -8.90
N TRP A 156 0.93 0.63 -8.25
CA TRP A 156 0.72 -0.06 -6.98
C TRP A 156 -0.23 -1.21 -7.17
N VAL A 157 -0.07 -2.27 -6.38
CA VAL A 157 -0.99 -3.41 -6.35
C VAL A 157 -1.35 -3.70 -4.91
N ILE A 158 -2.65 -3.71 -4.59
CA ILE A 158 -3.16 -4.23 -3.33
C ILE A 158 -3.82 -5.57 -3.59
N GLU A 159 -3.31 -6.62 -2.97
CA GLU A 159 -4.01 -7.90 -2.86
C GLU A 159 -4.85 -7.93 -1.59
N GLN A 160 -6.11 -8.33 -1.73
CA GLN A 160 -6.99 -8.59 -0.61
C GLN A 160 -7.91 -9.78 -0.90
N PRO A 161 -8.35 -10.53 0.13
CA PRO A 161 -9.47 -11.45 -0.03
C PRO A 161 -10.70 -10.71 -0.59
N ARG A 162 -11.48 -11.34 -1.48
CA ARG A 162 -12.66 -10.70 -2.09
C ARG A 162 -13.69 -10.20 -1.08
N THR A 163 -13.72 -10.80 0.11
CA THR A 163 -14.64 -10.41 1.20
C THR A 163 -14.07 -9.29 2.09
N SER A 164 -12.88 -8.77 1.80
CA SER A 164 -12.28 -7.66 2.54
C SER A 164 -13.09 -6.37 2.35
N LEU A 165 -13.26 -5.61 3.44
CA LEU A 165 -13.80 -4.25 3.43
C LEU A 165 -12.71 -3.17 3.36
N LEU A 166 -11.43 -3.54 3.25
CA LEU A 166 -10.31 -2.59 3.25
C LEU A 166 -10.52 -1.45 2.23
N LEU A 167 -10.85 -1.82 0.98
CA LEU A 167 -11.06 -0.85 -0.12
C LEU A 167 -12.39 -0.09 0.00
N GLN A 168 -13.21 -0.39 1.01
CA GLN A 168 -14.39 0.38 1.39
C GLN A 168 -14.11 1.39 2.50
N SER A 169 -12.91 1.39 3.08
CA SER A 169 -12.53 2.39 4.07
C SER A 169 -12.62 3.80 3.50
N GLN A 170 -12.80 4.79 4.37
CA GLN A 170 -12.94 6.18 3.98
C GLN A 170 -11.73 6.64 3.15
N ARG A 171 -10.51 6.27 3.58
CA ARG A 171 -9.29 6.68 2.87
C ARG A 171 -9.12 6.00 1.51
N PHE A 172 -9.54 4.74 1.35
CA PHE A 172 -9.50 4.08 0.05
C PHE A 172 -10.63 4.52 -0.88
N LYS A 173 -11.77 4.98 -0.36
CA LYS A 173 -12.78 5.69 -1.16
C LYS A 173 -12.19 6.99 -1.70
N TRP A 174 -11.64 7.82 -0.82
CA TRP A 174 -10.94 9.05 -1.20
C TRP A 174 -9.87 8.81 -2.27
N LEU A 175 -9.01 7.80 -2.10
CA LEU A 175 -7.98 7.46 -3.09
C LEU A 175 -8.56 7.13 -4.47
N ARG A 176 -9.68 6.40 -4.52
CA ARG A 176 -10.38 6.04 -5.77
C ARG A 176 -11.06 7.23 -6.43
N ASP A 177 -11.43 8.25 -5.66
CA ASP A 177 -11.95 9.50 -6.19
C ASP A 177 -10.84 10.36 -6.82
N LYS A 178 -9.58 10.13 -6.41
CA LYS A 178 -8.40 10.84 -6.96
C LYS A 178 -7.73 10.11 -8.12
N LEU A 179 -7.78 8.78 -8.14
CA LEU A 179 -7.04 7.97 -9.09
C LEU A 179 -7.96 7.05 -9.88
N GLN A 180 -7.63 6.83 -11.16
CA GLN A 180 -8.19 5.71 -11.89
C GLN A 180 -7.70 4.40 -11.26
N VAL A 181 -8.63 3.60 -10.73
CA VAL A 181 -8.32 2.30 -10.12
C VAL A 181 -8.99 1.17 -10.88
N TYR A 182 -8.23 0.12 -11.13
CA TYR A 182 -8.65 -1.12 -11.74
C TYR A 182 -8.77 -2.21 -10.69
N ARG A 183 -9.65 -3.18 -10.95
CA ARG A 183 -9.87 -4.34 -10.09
C ARG A 183 -9.89 -5.60 -10.94
N LEU A 184 -9.19 -6.63 -10.47
CA LEU A 184 -9.31 -7.99 -10.97
C LEU A 184 -9.64 -8.95 -9.82
N ASP A 185 -10.59 -9.85 -10.02
CA ASP A 185 -10.80 -10.98 -9.12
C ASP A 185 -10.14 -12.26 -9.68
N LEU A 186 -9.36 -12.94 -8.84
CA LEU A 186 -8.67 -14.18 -9.19
C LEU A 186 -8.81 -15.26 -8.12
N TRP A 187 -8.48 -16.49 -8.49
CA TRP A 187 -8.44 -17.63 -7.58
C TRP A 187 -6.99 -17.99 -7.29
N MET A 188 -6.58 -17.92 -6.02
CA MET A 188 -5.20 -18.21 -5.62
C MET A 188 -4.79 -19.67 -5.93
N ALA A 189 -5.75 -20.59 -6.04
CA ALA A 189 -5.49 -21.97 -6.45
C ALA A 189 -4.93 -22.11 -7.87
N LEU A 190 -5.25 -21.18 -8.78
CA LEU A 190 -4.64 -21.13 -10.12
C LEU A 190 -3.14 -20.80 -10.08
N PHE A 191 -2.69 -20.28 -8.94
CA PHE A 191 -1.31 -19.89 -8.69
C PHE A 191 -0.73 -20.73 -7.54
N GLY A 192 -1.15 -22.00 -7.43
CA GLY A 192 -0.53 -22.97 -6.52
C GLY A 192 -0.97 -22.90 -5.05
N SER A 193 -1.95 -22.05 -4.69
CA SER A 193 -2.50 -22.09 -3.32
C SER A 193 -3.30 -23.38 -3.10
N ARG A 194 -3.16 -23.99 -1.91
CA ARG A 194 -3.93 -25.18 -1.52
C ARG A 194 -5.43 -24.95 -1.40
N THR A 195 -5.83 -23.69 -1.25
CA THR A 195 -7.24 -23.31 -1.12
C THR A 195 -7.71 -22.54 -2.34
N PRO A 196 -8.96 -22.74 -2.78
CA PRO A 196 -9.60 -21.90 -3.79
C PRO A 196 -10.01 -20.57 -3.14
N LYS A 197 -9.08 -19.86 -2.50
CA LYS A 197 -9.33 -18.54 -1.94
C LYS A 197 -9.49 -17.56 -3.10
N ARG A 198 -10.62 -16.87 -3.13
CA ARG A 198 -10.86 -15.79 -4.09
C ARG A 198 -10.29 -14.49 -3.54
N SER A 199 -9.37 -13.92 -4.30
CA SER A 199 -8.70 -12.65 -4.01
C SER A 199 -9.04 -11.61 -5.06
N SER A 200 -8.88 -10.36 -4.69
CA SER A 200 -9.03 -9.19 -5.54
C SER A 200 -7.70 -8.44 -5.57
N LEU A 201 -7.19 -8.19 -6.77
CA LEU A 201 -6.11 -7.25 -7.02
C LEU A 201 -6.72 -5.89 -7.35
N TRP A 202 -6.21 -4.84 -6.72
CA TRP A 202 -6.54 -3.45 -7.02
C TRP A 202 -5.28 -2.71 -7.41
N SER A 203 -5.34 -1.87 -8.45
CA SER A 203 -4.15 -1.16 -8.95
C SER A 203 -4.53 0.11 -9.69
N ASN A 204 -3.63 1.08 -9.79
CA ASN A 204 -3.73 2.17 -10.76
C ASN A 204 -3.38 1.75 -12.20
N SER A 205 -3.00 0.49 -12.43
CA SER A 205 -2.62 -0.02 -13.75
C SER A 205 -3.53 -1.16 -14.24
N ARG A 206 -3.86 -1.16 -15.54
CA ARG A 206 -4.59 -2.26 -16.19
C ARG A 206 -3.76 -3.53 -16.33
N VAL A 207 -2.45 -3.48 -16.10
CA VAL A 207 -1.54 -4.64 -16.19
C VAL A 207 -1.98 -5.78 -15.28
N ILE A 208 -2.65 -5.49 -14.17
CA ILE A 208 -3.22 -6.55 -13.32
C ILE A 208 -4.20 -7.46 -14.08
N SER A 209 -4.81 -7.03 -15.18
CA SER A 209 -5.69 -7.87 -16.00
C SER A 209 -4.96 -9.03 -16.68
N LEU A 210 -3.62 -8.97 -16.77
CA LEU A 210 -2.78 -10.06 -17.27
C LEU A 210 -2.70 -11.23 -16.27
N PHE A 211 -3.12 -11.04 -15.02
CA PHE A 211 -3.44 -12.18 -14.16
C PHE A 211 -4.71 -12.85 -14.71
N PHE A 212 -4.52 -13.87 -15.53
CA PHE A 212 -5.63 -14.61 -16.12
C PHE A 212 -6.52 -15.23 -15.03
N SER A 213 -7.83 -15.24 -15.25
CA SER A 213 -8.83 -15.83 -14.35
C SER A 213 -9.83 -16.63 -15.17
N SER A 214 -9.74 -17.97 -15.14
CA SER A 214 -10.79 -18.81 -15.73
C SER A 214 -11.89 -19.11 -14.72
N ARG A 215 -13.14 -18.98 -15.16
CA ARG A 215 -14.29 -19.31 -14.29
C ARG A 215 -14.50 -20.82 -14.08
N LYS A 216 -13.95 -21.67 -14.95
CA LYS A 216 -14.32 -23.09 -15.02
C LYS A 216 -13.41 -24.03 -14.20
N LEU A 217 -12.19 -23.64 -13.83
CA LEU A 217 -11.20 -24.52 -13.19
C LEU A 217 -11.30 -24.63 -11.65
N GLN A 218 -12.40 -24.16 -11.04
CA GLN A 218 -12.39 -23.62 -9.67
C GLN A 218 -12.56 -24.62 -8.51
N ARG A 219 -13.38 -25.67 -8.69
CA ARG A 219 -13.75 -26.57 -7.58
C ARG A 219 -12.91 -27.85 -7.54
N SER A 220 -12.41 -28.29 -8.68
CA SER A 220 -11.58 -29.50 -8.77
C SER A 220 -10.18 -29.31 -8.16
N LEU A 221 -9.70 -28.07 -8.07
CA LEU A 221 -8.38 -27.75 -7.51
C LEU A 221 -8.38 -27.62 -5.98
N GLN A 222 -9.52 -27.76 -5.32
CA GLN A 222 -9.58 -27.67 -3.86
C GLN A 222 -8.96 -28.90 -3.22
N ASP A 223 -7.93 -28.71 -2.40
CA ASP A 223 -7.44 -29.77 -1.51
C ASP A 223 -8.50 -30.05 -0.43
N PRO A 224 -9.18 -31.21 -0.45
CA PRO A 224 -10.25 -31.51 0.50
C PRO A 224 -9.73 -31.69 1.93
N THR A 225 -8.43 -31.95 2.09
CA THR A 225 -7.78 -32.15 3.39
C THR A 225 -7.45 -30.83 4.07
N PHE A 226 -7.32 -29.74 3.31
CA PHE A 226 -6.91 -28.44 3.82
C PHE A 226 -8.10 -27.56 4.18
N LYS A 227 -8.65 -27.76 5.38
CA LYS A 227 -9.74 -26.92 5.92
C LYS A 227 -9.17 -25.70 6.63
N THR A 228 -9.70 -24.51 6.33
CA THR A 228 -9.33 -23.22 6.96
C THR A 228 -10.33 -22.71 7.98
N THR A 229 -11.51 -23.31 8.02
CA THR A 229 -12.59 -22.92 8.94
C THR A 229 -13.18 -24.13 9.64
N LYS A 230 -13.52 -23.98 10.92
CA LYS A 230 -14.36 -24.93 11.67
C LYS A 230 -15.80 -24.42 11.64
N ARG A 231 -16.75 -25.31 11.33
CA ARG A 231 -18.19 -25.01 11.43
C ARG A 231 -18.71 -25.47 12.79
N TYR A 232 -19.61 -24.71 13.39
CA TYR A 232 -20.26 -25.06 14.64
C TYR A 232 -21.71 -24.55 14.64
N VAL A 233 -22.54 -25.06 15.55
CA VAL A 233 -23.89 -24.55 15.78
C VAL A 233 -23.85 -23.79 17.10
N ASN A 234 -24.31 -22.54 17.11
CA ASN A 234 -24.33 -21.76 18.35
C ASN A 234 -25.54 -22.15 19.23
N GLU A 235 -25.62 -21.57 20.43
CA GLU A 235 -26.72 -21.82 21.39
C GLU A 235 -28.12 -21.52 20.82
N LYS A 236 -28.22 -20.72 19.76
CA LYS A 236 -29.47 -20.38 19.07
C LYS A 236 -29.79 -21.31 17.89
N GLY A 237 -29.10 -22.44 17.76
CA GLY A 237 -29.28 -23.38 16.64
C GLY A 237 -28.78 -22.87 15.29
N LYS A 238 -28.08 -21.72 15.24
CA LYS A 238 -27.59 -21.14 13.99
C LYS A 238 -26.21 -21.70 13.63
N GLN A 239 -26.05 -22.12 12.36
CA GLN A 239 -24.74 -22.48 11.83
C GLN A 239 -23.81 -21.25 11.77
N CYS A 240 -22.65 -21.39 12.39
CA CYS A 240 -21.58 -20.42 12.45
C CYS A 240 -20.27 -21.05 11.94
N PHE A 241 -19.27 -20.21 11.70
CA PHE A 241 -17.93 -20.65 11.34
C PHE A 241 -16.89 -19.75 11.99
N GLU A 242 -15.73 -20.31 12.26
CA GLU A 242 -14.54 -19.59 12.75
C GLU A 242 -13.31 -20.04 11.98
N GLY A 243 -12.31 -19.16 11.87
CA GLY A 243 -11.01 -19.51 11.30
C GLY A 243 -10.26 -20.48 12.20
N ASN A 244 -9.57 -21.46 11.61
CA ASN A 244 -8.66 -22.33 12.35
C ASN A 244 -7.19 -21.92 12.13
N ARG A 245 -6.24 -22.64 12.75
CA ARG A 245 -4.80 -22.35 12.64
C ARG A 245 -4.27 -22.30 11.19
N ASN A 246 -4.86 -23.06 10.28
CA ASN A 246 -4.44 -23.13 8.88
C ASN A 246 -4.86 -21.87 8.09
N LEU A 247 -5.74 -21.02 8.64
CA LEU A 247 -6.16 -19.79 7.98
C LEU A 247 -4.98 -18.82 7.77
N THR A 248 -4.08 -18.75 8.74
CA THR A 248 -2.88 -17.89 8.67
C THR A 248 -1.98 -18.28 7.51
N ASP A 249 -1.82 -19.58 7.25
CA ASP A 249 -0.99 -20.10 6.15
C ASP A 249 -1.52 -19.67 4.77
N THR A 250 -2.82 -19.40 4.65
CA THR A 250 -3.42 -18.89 3.40
C THR A 250 -3.13 -17.41 3.11
N GLY A 251 -2.46 -16.73 4.04
CA GLY A 251 -1.95 -15.37 3.85
C GLY A 251 -0.59 -15.32 3.16
N ILE A 252 0.12 -16.44 3.05
CA ILE A 252 1.44 -16.50 2.44
C ILE A 252 1.31 -16.68 0.92
N TYR A 253 1.95 -15.80 0.14
CA TYR A 253 2.04 -16.00 -1.31
C TYR A 253 2.86 -17.25 -1.62
N THR A 254 2.39 -17.98 -2.62
CA THR A 254 3.10 -19.13 -3.19
C THR A 254 4.17 -18.64 -4.16
N ARG A 255 5.16 -19.48 -4.44
CA ARG A 255 6.17 -19.19 -5.47
C ARG A 255 5.54 -19.03 -6.86
N GLN A 256 4.54 -19.84 -7.20
CA GLN A 256 3.84 -19.73 -8.49
C GLN A 256 3.10 -18.40 -8.65
N PHE A 257 2.48 -17.90 -7.57
CA PHE A 257 1.88 -16.57 -7.58
C PHE A 257 2.93 -15.47 -7.74
N ALA A 258 4.04 -15.58 -7.03
CA ALA A 258 5.14 -14.62 -7.14
C ALA A 258 5.76 -14.61 -8.54
N ARG A 259 5.97 -15.78 -9.13
CA ARG A 259 6.43 -15.92 -10.52
C ARG A 259 5.48 -15.24 -11.48
N ARG A 260 4.17 -15.49 -11.32
CA ARG A 260 3.19 -14.85 -12.19
C ARG A 260 3.18 -13.33 -12.02
N ALA A 261 3.31 -12.83 -10.79
CA ALA A 261 3.43 -11.40 -10.55
C ALA A 261 4.62 -10.82 -11.31
N PHE A 262 5.79 -11.44 -11.21
CA PHE A 262 6.97 -11.05 -11.97
C PHE A 262 6.74 -11.00 -13.49
N GLU A 263 6.18 -12.06 -14.08
CA GLU A 263 5.86 -12.10 -15.52
C GLU A 263 4.91 -10.97 -15.93
N VAL A 264 3.86 -10.74 -15.13
CA VAL A 264 2.91 -9.66 -15.37
C VAL A 264 3.59 -8.30 -15.29
N MET A 265 4.55 -8.13 -14.37
CA MET A 265 5.34 -6.91 -14.29
C MET A 265 6.21 -6.68 -15.52
N GLN A 266 6.96 -7.69 -15.96
CA GLN A 266 7.79 -7.59 -17.17
C GLN A 266 6.97 -7.25 -18.41
N LEU A 267 5.81 -7.90 -18.58
CA LEU A 267 4.90 -7.59 -19.67
C LEU A 267 4.36 -6.17 -19.55
N GLY A 268 4.03 -5.73 -18.33
CA GLY A 268 3.56 -4.37 -18.07
C GLY A 268 4.55 -3.29 -18.50
N GLU A 269 5.84 -3.50 -18.27
CA GLU A 269 6.90 -2.57 -18.70
C GLU A 269 6.96 -2.40 -20.22
N SER A 270 6.61 -3.44 -20.98
CA SER A 270 6.63 -3.41 -22.44
C SER A 270 5.37 -2.82 -23.07
N VAL A 271 4.22 -2.90 -22.39
CA VAL A 271 2.91 -2.55 -22.95
C VAL A 271 2.40 -1.20 -22.44
N LEU A 272 2.76 -0.81 -21.22
CA LEU A 272 2.33 0.46 -20.69
C LEU A 272 3.09 1.59 -21.37
N PRO A 273 2.39 2.66 -21.84
CA PRO A 273 3.09 3.88 -22.17
C PRO A 273 3.89 4.30 -20.93
N LYS A 274 5.15 4.71 -21.14
CA LYS A 274 5.95 5.30 -20.06
C LYS A 274 5.08 6.36 -19.42
N SER A 275 4.78 6.21 -18.12
CA SER A 275 3.85 7.13 -17.48
C SER A 275 4.31 8.55 -17.78
N GLU A 276 3.50 9.32 -18.51
CA GLU A 276 3.75 10.73 -18.68
C GLU A 276 3.51 11.35 -17.31
N PHE A 277 4.60 11.52 -16.59
CA PHE A 277 4.61 12.32 -15.38
C PHE A 277 3.97 13.66 -15.74
N PHE A 278 3.23 14.23 -14.79
CA PHE A 278 2.89 15.64 -14.87
C PHE A 278 4.15 16.48 -14.60
N VAL A 279 5.19 16.36 -15.43
CA VAL A 279 6.26 17.35 -15.52
C VAL A 279 5.67 18.49 -16.34
N GLY A 280 4.89 19.34 -15.66
CA GLY A 280 4.56 20.63 -16.25
C GLY A 280 5.85 21.45 -16.36
N ASP A 281 5.81 22.51 -17.17
CA ASP A 281 6.93 23.44 -17.31
C ASP A 281 7.49 23.82 -15.93
N LYS A 282 8.80 23.56 -15.73
CA LYS A 282 9.49 23.85 -14.48
C LYS A 282 9.59 25.36 -14.30
N LYS A 283 8.66 25.94 -13.55
CA LYS A 283 8.79 27.32 -13.10
C LYS A 283 9.58 27.33 -11.78
N PRO A 284 10.57 28.24 -11.62
CA PRO A 284 11.25 28.43 -10.34
C PRO A 284 10.23 28.62 -9.22
N ASN A 285 10.47 28.01 -8.06
CA ASN A 285 9.64 28.13 -6.85
C ASN A 285 8.18 27.66 -6.99
N GLN A 286 7.80 26.98 -8.09
CA GLN A 286 6.43 26.52 -8.29
C GLN A 286 5.95 25.61 -7.15
N ALA A 287 6.80 24.69 -6.69
CA ALA A 287 6.46 23.77 -5.59
C ALA A 287 6.16 24.53 -4.29
N ILE A 288 6.94 25.56 -3.97
CA ILE A 288 6.77 26.40 -2.78
C ILE A 288 5.44 27.16 -2.85
N LEU A 289 5.17 27.84 -3.98
CA LEU A 289 3.94 28.60 -4.18
C LEU A 289 2.70 27.70 -4.09
N LEU A 290 2.76 26.52 -4.72
CA LEU A 290 1.68 25.54 -4.65
C LEU A 290 1.48 25.04 -3.22
N PHE A 291 2.56 24.71 -2.50
CA PHE A 291 2.49 24.25 -1.12
C PHE A 291 1.91 25.31 -0.19
N GLN A 292 2.32 26.57 -0.32
CA GLN A 292 1.78 27.69 0.45
C GLN A 292 0.28 27.87 0.25
N ALA A 293 -0.20 27.69 -0.99
CA ALA A 293 -1.61 27.83 -1.33
C ALA A 293 -2.50 26.67 -0.84
N MET A 294 -1.91 25.57 -0.37
CA MET A 294 -2.67 24.45 0.19
C MET A 294 -3.28 24.80 1.55
N ASP A 295 -4.48 24.28 1.78
CA ASP A 295 -5.15 24.30 3.08
C ASP A 295 -4.33 23.57 4.15
N ASP A 296 -4.28 24.14 5.35
CA ASP A 296 -3.57 23.61 6.51
C ASP A 296 -4.41 22.57 7.28
N SER A 297 -5.67 22.34 6.91
CA SER A 297 -6.52 21.36 7.58
C SER A 297 -5.99 19.92 7.45
N ASP A 298 -5.91 19.21 8.57
CA ASP A 298 -5.62 17.78 8.58
C ASP A 298 -6.89 16.97 8.29
N ASN A 299 -7.33 16.95 7.04
CA ASN A 299 -8.43 16.07 6.61
C ASN A 299 -8.04 14.57 6.61
N CYS A 300 -6.95 14.20 7.28
CA CYS A 300 -6.40 12.85 7.39
C CYS A 300 -5.81 12.49 8.75
N GLU A 301 -6.47 12.95 9.84
CA GLU A 301 -6.13 12.57 11.22
C GLU A 301 -6.06 11.04 11.41
N ASP A 302 -6.88 10.27 10.67
CA ASP A 302 -6.89 8.80 10.68
C ASP A 302 -5.54 8.16 10.29
N ALA A 303 -4.69 8.87 9.54
CA ALA A 303 -3.35 8.42 9.17
C ALA A 303 -2.26 8.87 10.16
N GLY A 304 -2.59 9.74 11.12
CA GLY A 304 -1.67 10.25 12.14
C GLY A 304 -0.44 10.96 11.53
N LEU A 305 -0.62 11.71 10.45
CA LEU A 305 0.50 12.30 9.68
C LEU A 305 1.22 13.43 10.43
N ILE A 306 0.52 14.18 11.29
CA ILE A 306 1.14 15.18 12.16
C ILE A 306 2.24 14.54 13.04
N ALA A 307 1.95 13.38 13.63
CA ALA A 307 2.92 12.64 14.44
C ALA A 307 4.11 12.11 13.61
N VAL A 308 3.91 11.84 12.33
CA VAL A 308 4.99 11.48 11.39
C VAL A 308 5.85 12.70 11.09
N ALA A 309 5.24 13.84 10.76
CA ALA A 309 5.96 15.07 10.47
C ALA A 309 6.79 15.54 11.68
N HIS A 310 6.24 15.47 12.90
CA HIS A 310 6.98 15.74 14.14
C HIS A 310 8.18 14.82 14.31
N TYR A 311 8.00 13.51 14.12
CA TYR A 311 9.09 12.54 14.19
C TYR A 311 10.21 12.86 13.19
N LEU A 312 9.87 13.11 11.93
CA LEU A 312 10.83 13.41 10.87
C LEU A 312 11.57 14.74 11.10
N ARG A 313 10.89 15.77 11.63
CA ARG A 313 11.52 17.04 12.03
C ARG A 313 12.56 16.86 13.14
N GLY A 314 12.41 15.85 13.99
CA GLY A 314 13.36 15.53 15.05
C GLY A 314 14.62 14.80 14.56
N CYS A 315 14.71 14.42 13.28
CA CYS A 315 15.88 13.74 12.73
C CYS A 315 17.10 14.67 12.67
N LYS A 316 18.24 14.23 13.23
CA LYS A 316 19.48 15.02 13.27
C LYS A 316 20.07 15.34 11.89
N ALA A 317 19.82 14.48 10.91
CA ALA A 317 20.32 14.62 9.54
C ALA A 317 19.35 15.36 8.61
N LEU A 318 18.33 16.03 9.16
CA LEU A 318 17.39 16.81 8.37
C LEU A 318 18.02 18.15 7.95
N CYS A 319 18.07 18.40 6.65
CA CYS A 319 18.60 19.63 6.06
C CYS A 319 17.52 20.33 5.22
N ILE A 320 16.74 21.22 5.84
CA ILE A 320 15.66 21.95 5.16
C ILE A 320 16.28 23.07 4.30
N PRO A 321 15.99 23.12 2.98
CA PRO A 321 16.46 24.20 2.11
C PRO A 321 15.96 25.57 2.58
N GLU A 322 16.81 26.59 2.45
CA GLU A 322 16.58 27.92 3.04
C GLU A 322 15.26 28.55 2.54
N GLU A 323 14.98 28.44 1.25
CA GLU A 323 13.78 28.95 0.60
C GLU A 323 12.48 28.30 1.10
N TRP A 324 12.55 27.09 1.68
CA TRP A 324 11.40 26.40 2.26
C TRP A 324 11.14 26.81 3.72
N ARG A 325 12.14 27.30 4.46
CA ARG A 325 11.99 27.58 5.91
C ARG A 325 10.87 28.57 6.21
N ALA A 326 10.66 29.55 5.34
CA ALA A 326 9.63 30.58 5.50
C ALA A 326 8.20 30.05 5.32
N VAL A 327 8.02 28.92 4.62
CA VAL A 327 6.70 28.40 4.25
C VAL A 327 6.27 27.21 5.10
N LEU A 328 7.18 26.66 5.88
CA LEU A 328 6.90 25.56 6.77
C LEU A 328 6.12 26.04 8.01
N PRO A 329 5.14 25.25 8.47
CA PRO A 329 4.40 25.61 9.68
C PRO A 329 5.35 25.63 10.89
N LYS A 330 5.37 26.76 11.62
CA LYS A 330 6.21 26.93 12.82
C LYS A 330 5.83 25.96 13.94
N ARG A 331 4.55 25.59 14.00
CA ARG A 331 3.98 24.58 14.90
C ARG A 331 3.14 23.63 14.06
N LEU A 332 3.31 22.34 14.31
CA LEU A 332 2.57 21.25 13.66
C LEU A 332 1.51 20.68 14.60
#